data_AF-A0AAQ4DFE9-F1
#
_entry.id   AF-A0AAQ4DFE9-F1
#
_cell.length_a   1.000
_cell.length_b   1.000
_cell.length_c   1.000
_cell.angle_alpha   90.00
_cell.angle_beta   90.00
_cell.angle_gamma   90.00
#
_symmetry.space_group_name_H-M   'P 1'
#
loop_
_entity.id
_entity.type
_entity.pdbx_description
1 polymer ?
#
loop_
_entity_poly.entity_id
_entity_poly.type
_entity_poly.pdbx_seq_one_letter_code
_entity_poly.pdbx_strand_id
1 'polypeptide(L)'
;MWLEYNGQPLKWHIPIGVLYDCYASDSMLPWNITVRFQEFPEKQLLHCGSRAVVESHFMSAIKEADMLKHRSHVVSTMQKKDHNQLWLGLVNSKFDQFWAVNKKLMERVGGECFKHIPFRLYTADSTLVQKLVSPVTPAGEKATLETLLQQVAPEVLIGDGAKHMVVTHGIQVPLDTPLQWMSEHLSYPDNFLHLCILPCS
;
A
#
# COMPACT_ATOMS: atom_id res chain seq x y z
N MET A 1 6.81 -21.74 10.90
CA MET A 1 5.69 -21.83 9.94
C MET A 1 5.82 -20.67 8.96
N TRP A 2 5.63 -20.92 7.66
CA TRP A 2 5.58 -19.90 6.62
C TRP A 2 4.56 -20.31 5.54
N LEU A 3 4.15 -19.35 4.70
CA LEU A 3 3.10 -19.53 3.70
C LEU A 3 3.68 -19.45 2.29
N GLU A 4 3.18 -20.26 1.38
CA GLU A 4 3.61 -20.36 0.00
C GLU A 4 2.41 -20.36 -0.94
N TYR A 5 2.57 -19.78 -2.13
CA TYR A 5 1.63 -19.92 -3.22
C TYR A 5 2.40 -20.20 -4.52
N ASN A 6 2.09 -21.30 -5.22
CA ASN A 6 2.75 -21.72 -6.47
C ASN A 6 4.30 -21.68 -6.42
N GLY A 7 4.91 -22.14 -5.32
CA GLY A 7 6.37 -22.10 -5.14
C GLY A 7 6.93 -20.76 -4.67
N GLN A 8 6.13 -19.70 -4.63
CA GLN A 8 6.54 -18.37 -4.16
C GLN A 8 6.28 -18.21 -2.65
N PRO A 9 7.31 -17.93 -1.83
CA PRO A 9 7.12 -17.58 -0.43
C PRO A 9 6.36 -16.27 -0.24
N LEU A 10 5.30 -16.30 0.56
CA LEU A 10 4.44 -15.14 0.80
C LEU A 10 4.99 -14.26 1.93
N LYS A 11 5.29 -13.00 1.59
CA LYS A 11 5.83 -12.00 2.51
C LYS A 11 4.75 -11.51 3.48
N TRP A 12 4.79 -11.98 4.73
CA TRP A 12 3.79 -11.66 5.76
C TRP A 12 3.60 -10.15 6.05
N HIS A 13 4.61 -9.34 5.75
CA HIS A 13 4.63 -7.90 6.01
C HIS A 13 4.01 -7.09 4.85
N ILE A 14 3.60 -7.74 3.76
CA ILE A 14 2.82 -7.16 2.67
C ILE A 14 1.34 -7.47 2.92
N PRO A 15 0.41 -6.52 2.72
CA PRO A 15 -1.01 -6.77 2.95
C PRO A 15 -1.54 -7.95 2.12
N ILE A 16 -2.46 -8.71 2.71
CA ILE A 16 -3.04 -9.94 2.11
C ILE A 16 -3.62 -9.64 0.72
N GLY A 17 -4.41 -8.57 0.58
CA GLY A 17 -5.01 -8.19 -0.70
C GLY A 17 -3.97 -7.87 -1.77
N VAL A 18 -2.84 -7.27 -1.40
CA VAL A 18 -1.74 -6.97 -2.34
C VAL A 18 -1.06 -8.25 -2.79
N LEU A 19 -0.82 -9.20 -1.88
CA LEU A 19 -0.27 -10.51 -2.25
C LEU A 19 -1.21 -11.25 -3.21
N TYR A 20 -2.53 -11.19 -2.97
CA TYR A 20 -3.52 -11.79 -3.87
C TYR A 20 -3.51 -11.10 -5.24
N ASP A 21 -3.60 -9.77 -5.28
CA ASP A 21 -3.61 -8.99 -6.51
C ASP A 21 -2.33 -9.23 -7.34
N CYS A 22 -1.16 -9.34 -6.70
CA CYS A 22 0.11 -9.59 -7.39
C CYS A 22 0.27 -11.01 -7.96
N TYR A 23 -0.22 -12.04 -7.25
CA TYR A 23 0.14 -13.43 -7.58
C TYR A 23 -1.03 -14.31 -8.02
N ALA A 24 -2.25 -13.97 -7.64
CA ALA A 24 -3.41 -14.86 -7.75
C ALA A 24 -4.66 -14.18 -8.33
N SER A 25 -4.56 -12.96 -8.88
CA SER A 25 -5.69 -12.21 -9.46
C SER A 25 -6.47 -13.03 -10.48
N ASP A 26 -5.76 -13.79 -11.32
CA ASP A 26 -6.34 -14.57 -12.43
C ASP A 26 -6.62 -16.03 -12.04
N SER A 27 -6.42 -16.38 -10.77
CA SER A 27 -6.62 -17.74 -10.27
C SER A 27 -8.07 -18.01 -9.88
N MET A 28 -8.50 -19.26 -10.02
CA MET A 28 -9.80 -19.69 -9.50
C MET A 28 -9.79 -19.59 -7.97
N LEU A 29 -10.85 -18.98 -7.42
CA LEU A 29 -11.10 -18.96 -5.99
C LEU A 29 -11.50 -20.37 -5.50
N PRO A 30 -11.14 -20.75 -4.26
CA PRO A 30 -10.42 -19.95 -3.26
C PRO A 30 -8.92 -19.83 -3.52
N TRP A 31 -8.26 -18.83 -2.90
CA TRP A 31 -6.81 -18.70 -2.96
C TRP A 31 -6.12 -19.86 -2.20
N ASN A 32 -5.54 -20.79 -2.96
CA ASN A 32 -4.93 -22.01 -2.43
C ASN A 32 -3.53 -21.77 -1.85
N ILE A 33 -3.44 -21.47 -0.56
CA ILE A 33 -2.16 -21.24 0.14
C ILE A 33 -1.65 -22.55 0.75
N THR A 34 -0.37 -22.84 0.55
CA THR A 34 0.33 -23.97 1.18
C THR A 34 1.01 -23.52 2.48
N VAL A 35 0.78 -24.27 3.56
CA VAL A 35 1.43 -24.03 4.87
C VAL A 35 2.67 -24.91 5.00
N ARG A 36 3.81 -24.30 5.32
CA ARG A 36 5.11 -24.98 5.45
C ARG A 36 5.67 -24.82 6.87
N PHE A 37 6.33 -25.87 7.37
CA PHE A 37 6.95 -25.87 8.71
C PHE A 37 8.47 -26.05 8.69
N GLN A 38 9.02 -26.58 7.60
CA GLN A 38 10.46 -26.82 7.41
C GLN A 38 10.99 -25.90 6.29
N GLU A 39 12.31 -25.88 6.10
CA GLU A 39 12.98 -25.16 5.00
C GLU A 39 12.55 -23.70 4.90
N PHE A 40 12.68 -22.95 6.00
CA PHE A 40 12.33 -21.53 6.00
C PHE A 40 13.20 -20.76 4.99
N PRO A 41 12.61 -19.98 4.06
CA PRO A 41 13.36 -19.27 3.02
C PRO A 41 14.00 -18.00 3.58
N GLU A 42 15.10 -18.17 4.32
CA GLU A 42 15.85 -17.11 5.03
C GLU A 42 16.22 -15.89 4.16
N LYS A 43 16.45 -16.11 2.85
CA LYS A 43 16.83 -15.05 1.91
C LYS A 43 15.66 -14.23 1.37
N GLN A 44 14.43 -14.74 1.49
CA GLN A 44 13.24 -14.15 0.86
C GLN A 44 12.22 -13.64 1.88
N LEU A 45 12.18 -14.25 3.07
CA LEU A 45 11.22 -13.93 4.12
C LEU A 45 11.89 -13.41 5.38
N LEU A 46 11.26 -12.41 5.99
CA LEU A 46 11.58 -11.96 7.34
C LEU A 46 10.96 -12.91 8.36
N HIS A 47 11.67 -13.20 9.45
CA HIS A 47 11.10 -13.93 10.58
C HIS A 47 9.99 -13.11 11.27
N CYS A 48 8.89 -13.76 11.61
CA CYS A 48 7.80 -13.18 12.40
C CYS A 48 7.71 -13.90 13.75
N GLY A 49 8.63 -13.55 14.67
CA GLY A 49 8.76 -14.23 15.97
C GLY A 49 7.66 -13.90 16.98
N SER A 50 6.93 -12.80 16.80
CA SER A 50 5.83 -12.43 17.69
C SER A 50 4.88 -11.43 17.04
N ARG A 51 3.68 -11.29 17.63
CA ARG A 51 2.71 -10.26 17.25
C ARG A 51 3.27 -8.84 17.41
N ALA A 52 4.19 -8.61 18.34
CA ALA A 52 4.82 -7.30 18.54
C ALA A 52 5.68 -6.87 17.33
N VAL A 53 6.25 -7.82 16.58
CA VAL A 53 6.98 -7.52 15.34
C VAL A 53 6.03 -6.99 14.27
N VAL A 54 4.83 -7.58 14.16
CA VAL A 54 3.79 -7.13 13.22
C VAL A 54 3.29 -5.73 13.60
N GLU A 55 3.02 -5.49 14.88
CA GLU A 55 2.64 -4.16 15.38
C GLU A 55 3.73 -3.11 15.09
N SER A 56 5.00 -3.45 15.33
CA SER A 56 6.11 -2.54 15.04
C SER A 56 6.26 -2.25 13.54
N HIS A 57 6.08 -3.26 12.69
CA HIS A 57 6.11 -3.07 11.23
C HIS A 57 4.97 -2.16 10.77
N PHE A 58 3.75 -2.42 11.25
CA PHE A 58 2.58 -1.59 10.98
C PHE A 58 2.79 -0.13 11.40
N MET A 59 3.26 0.11 12.63
CA MET A 59 3.52 1.46 13.12
C MET A 59 4.69 2.15 12.40
N SER A 60 5.67 1.38 11.91
CA SER A 60 6.75 1.90 11.07
C SER A 60 6.20 2.43 9.74
N ALA A 61 5.34 1.66 9.08
CA ALA A 61 4.71 2.07 7.82
C ALA A 61 3.81 3.32 8.00
N ILE A 62 3.01 3.39 9.06
CA ILE A 62 2.22 4.62 9.36
C ILE A 62 3.12 5.84 9.53
N LYS A 63 4.22 5.72 10.28
CA LYS A 63 5.16 6.84 10.50
C LYS A 63 5.85 7.27 9.21
N GLU A 64 6.21 6.31 8.36
CA GLU A 64 6.79 6.56 7.04
C GLU A 64 5.78 7.30 6.13
N ALA A 65 4.53 6.83 6.07
CA ALA A 65 3.48 7.49 5.32
C ALA A 65 3.23 8.93 5.84
N ASP A 66 3.23 9.14 7.15
CA ASP A 66 3.06 10.47 7.73
C ASP A 66 4.27 11.39 7.51
N MET A 67 5.48 10.83 7.41
CA MET A 67 6.67 11.58 6.98
C MET A 67 6.48 12.12 5.55
N LEU A 68 5.95 11.30 4.65
CA LEU A 68 5.69 11.68 3.26
C LEU A 68 4.56 12.72 3.15
N LYS A 69 3.46 12.54 3.90
CA LYS A 69 2.29 13.43 3.85
C LYS A 69 2.51 14.75 4.59
N HIS A 70 3.02 14.70 5.82
CA HIS A 70 2.99 15.82 6.77
C HIS A 70 4.34 16.08 7.48
N ARG A 71 5.45 15.50 6.99
CA ARG A 71 6.77 15.56 7.66
C ARG A 71 6.71 15.06 9.11
N SER A 72 5.91 14.01 9.35
CA SER A 72 5.66 13.39 10.66
C SER A 72 4.95 14.27 11.70
N HIS A 73 4.41 15.43 11.28
CA HIS A 73 3.76 16.34 12.22
C HIS A 73 2.55 15.69 12.90
N VAL A 74 1.65 15.05 12.14
CA VAL A 74 0.41 14.49 12.71
C VAL A 74 0.72 13.34 13.66
N VAL A 75 1.52 12.36 13.24
CA VAL A 75 1.85 11.19 14.06
C VAL A 75 2.63 11.59 15.32
N SER A 76 3.44 12.64 15.27
CA SER A 76 4.19 13.12 16.44
C SER A 76 3.30 13.77 17.52
N THR A 77 2.14 14.30 17.13
CA THR A 77 1.15 14.88 18.07
C THR A 77 0.24 13.83 18.72
N MET A 78 0.23 12.61 18.20
CA MET A 78 -0.59 11.52 18.71
C MET A 78 -0.05 10.96 20.03
N GLN A 79 -0.97 10.59 20.92
CA GLN A 79 -0.61 9.94 22.19
C GLN A 79 -0.43 8.43 22.00
N LYS A 80 0.27 7.76 22.92
CA LYS A 80 0.42 6.30 22.90
C LYS A 80 -0.91 5.55 22.81
N LYS A 81 -1.98 6.08 23.42
CA LYS A 81 -3.34 5.52 23.32
C LYS A 81 -3.89 5.55 21.89
N ASP A 82 -3.55 6.58 21.10
CA ASP A 82 -4.01 6.73 19.73
C ASP A 82 -3.31 5.70 18.83
N HIS A 83 -2.00 5.50 19.01
CA HIS A 83 -1.25 4.43 18.33
C HIS A 83 -1.81 3.04 18.66
N ASN A 84 -2.07 2.78 19.95
CA ASN A 84 -2.69 1.53 20.38
C ASN A 84 -4.08 1.35 19.79
N GLN A 85 -4.86 2.44 19.65
CA GLN A 85 -6.20 2.39 19.08
C GLN A 85 -6.18 2.07 17.57
N LEU A 86 -5.21 2.60 16.80
CA LEU A 86 -5.00 2.21 15.40
C LEU A 86 -4.73 0.70 15.30
N TRP A 87 -3.79 0.20 16.11
CA TRP A 87 -3.43 -1.22 16.12
C TRP A 87 -4.61 -2.12 16.54
N LEU A 88 -5.29 -1.80 17.64
CA LEU A 88 -6.42 -2.58 18.13
C LEU A 88 -7.62 -2.51 17.19
N GLY A 89 -7.83 -1.38 16.50
CA GLY A 89 -8.83 -1.25 15.45
C GLY A 89 -8.57 -2.22 14.29
N LEU A 90 -7.32 -2.31 13.84
CA LEU A 90 -6.91 -3.25 12.80
C LEU A 90 -7.08 -4.71 13.24
N VAL A 91 -6.46 -5.11 14.37
CA VAL A 91 -6.46 -6.54 14.76
C VAL A 91 -7.85 -7.05 15.11
N ASN A 92 -8.70 -6.20 15.71
CA ASN A 92 -10.05 -6.60 16.08
C ASN A 92 -11.09 -6.34 14.97
N SER A 93 -10.64 -5.92 13.78
CA SER A 93 -11.53 -5.59 12.64
C SER A 93 -12.61 -4.55 12.99
N LYS A 94 -12.26 -3.55 13.78
CA LYS A 94 -13.17 -2.48 14.22
C LYS A 94 -12.95 -1.20 13.41
N PHE A 95 -13.71 -1.05 12.34
CA PHE A 95 -13.61 0.06 11.39
C PHE A 95 -13.68 1.44 12.07
N ASP A 96 -14.74 1.70 12.84
CA ASP A 96 -14.94 3.01 13.49
C ASP A 96 -13.84 3.33 14.50
N GLN A 97 -13.35 2.30 15.21
CA GLN A 97 -12.25 2.46 16.17
C GLN A 97 -10.96 2.90 15.46
N PHE A 98 -10.65 2.28 14.32
CA PHE A 98 -9.48 2.64 13.52
C PHE A 98 -9.62 4.05 12.93
N TRP A 99 -10.74 4.33 12.25
CA TRP A 99 -10.95 5.59 11.55
C TRP A 99 -11.14 6.80 12.46
N ALA A 100 -11.58 6.61 13.71
CA ALA A 100 -11.61 7.67 14.71
C ALA A 100 -10.24 8.33 14.93
N VAL A 101 -9.15 7.59 14.73
CA VAL A 101 -7.77 8.10 14.78
C VAL A 101 -7.21 8.33 13.37
N ASN A 102 -7.39 7.38 12.45
CA ASN A 102 -6.78 7.42 11.11
C ASN A 102 -7.23 8.64 10.29
N LYS A 103 -8.44 9.17 10.52
CA LYS A 103 -8.92 10.38 9.85
C LYS A 103 -7.95 11.56 10.01
N LYS A 104 -7.29 11.70 11.18
CA LYS A 104 -6.30 12.76 11.44
C LYS A 104 -5.10 12.66 10.49
N LEU A 105 -4.73 11.43 10.08
CA LEU A 105 -3.65 11.16 9.13
C LEU A 105 -4.09 11.36 7.67
N MET A 106 -5.39 11.50 7.40
CA MET A 106 -5.92 11.75 6.05
C MET A 106 -6.45 13.17 5.88
N GLU A 107 -6.56 13.93 6.97
CA GLU A 107 -7.02 15.32 6.98
C GLU A 107 -6.00 16.25 6.31
N ARG A 108 -6.51 17.13 5.45
CA ARG A 108 -5.74 18.20 4.81
C ARG A 108 -5.54 19.36 5.76
N VAL A 109 -4.30 19.61 6.18
CA VAL A 109 -3.98 20.78 7.03
C VAL A 109 -4.17 22.04 6.20
N GLY A 110 -5.09 22.92 6.60
CA GLY A 110 -5.33 24.20 5.91
C GLY A 110 -5.94 24.09 4.50
N GLY A 111 -6.50 22.92 4.14
CA GLY A 111 -7.02 22.67 2.79
C GLY A 111 -5.94 22.31 1.75
N GLU A 112 -4.69 22.23 2.16
CA GLU A 112 -3.57 21.84 1.30
C GLU A 112 -3.54 20.32 1.07
N CYS A 113 -3.12 19.89 -0.12
CA CYS A 113 -2.91 18.47 -0.42
C CYS A 113 -1.74 17.91 0.40
N PHE A 114 -1.58 16.59 0.42
CA PHE A 114 -0.40 15.97 1.02
C PHE A 114 0.89 16.49 0.37
N LYS A 115 2.00 16.51 1.10
CA LYS A 115 3.29 16.93 0.52
C LYS A 115 3.75 15.95 -0.57
N HIS A 116 3.67 14.65 -0.27
CA HIS A 116 3.87 13.57 -1.23
C HIS A 116 2.88 12.44 -0.97
N ILE A 117 2.60 11.65 -2.00
CA ILE A 117 1.74 10.48 -1.92
C ILE A 117 2.55 9.28 -1.40
N PRO A 118 2.15 8.64 -0.29
CA PRO A 118 2.70 7.35 0.11
C PRO A 118 2.14 6.26 -0.81
N PHE A 119 2.98 5.74 -1.70
CA PHE A 119 2.61 4.63 -2.58
C PHE A 119 3.72 3.59 -2.67
N ARG A 120 3.33 2.39 -3.06
CA ARG A 120 4.21 1.26 -3.37
C ARG A 120 3.72 0.59 -4.63
N LEU A 121 4.52 0.63 -5.68
CA LEU A 121 4.21 0.02 -6.97
C LEU A 121 4.91 -1.34 -7.08
N TYR A 122 4.14 -2.39 -7.28
CA TYR A 122 4.60 -3.77 -7.42
C TYR A 122 4.55 -4.16 -8.89
N THR A 123 5.71 -4.51 -9.45
CA THR A 123 5.83 -4.95 -10.85
C THR A 123 5.97 -6.48 -10.92
N ALA A 124 5.70 -7.04 -12.11
CA ALA A 124 5.68 -8.49 -12.34
C ALA A 124 7.04 -9.18 -12.06
N ASP A 125 8.15 -8.44 -12.16
CA ASP A 125 9.51 -8.91 -11.84
C ASP A 125 9.81 -8.89 -10.33
N SER A 126 8.79 -8.70 -9.48
CA SER A 126 8.92 -8.54 -8.02
C SER A 126 9.72 -7.32 -7.57
N THR A 127 9.92 -6.33 -8.46
CA THR A 127 10.50 -5.04 -8.09
C THR A 127 9.47 -4.19 -7.36
N LEU A 128 9.91 -3.52 -6.29
CA LEU A 128 9.12 -2.55 -5.54
C LEU A 128 9.62 -1.15 -5.88
N VAL A 129 8.77 -0.33 -6.48
CA VAL A 129 9.07 1.07 -6.78
C VAL A 129 8.37 1.99 -5.78
N GLN A 130 9.15 2.86 -5.15
CA GLN A 130 8.70 3.91 -4.25
C GLN A 130 9.54 5.16 -4.50
N LYS A 131 8.91 6.25 -4.92
CA LYS A 131 9.56 7.54 -5.25
C LYS A 131 8.76 8.69 -4.62
N LEU A 132 9.34 9.89 -4.58
CA LEU A 132 8.63 11.09 -4.13
C LEU A 132 7.77 11.62 -5.28
N VAL A 133 6.44 11.55 -5.12
CA VAL A 133 5.47 12.08 -6.09
C VAL A 133 4.54 13.04 -5.37
N SER A 134 4.41 14.26 -5.89
CA SER A 134 3.48 15.26 -5.37
C SER A 134 2.07 15.03 -5.92
N PRO A 135 1.01 15.26 -5.11
CA PRO A 135 -0.38 15.16 -5.57
C PRO A 135 -0.81 16.29 -6.51
N VAL A 136 0.06 17.27 -6.74
CA VAL A 136 -0.17 18.43 -7.60
C VAL A 136 0.96 18.50 -8.61
N THR A 137 0.63 18.74 -9.87
CA THR A 137 1.60 18.89 -10.96
C THR A 137 2.33 20.24 -10.85
N PRO A 138 3.47 20.44 -11.55
CA PRO A 138 4.13 21.74 -11.60
C PRO A 138 3.24 22.88 -12.13
N ALA A 139 2.19 22.56 -12.89
CA ALA A 139 1.19 23.52 -13.39
C ALA A 139 0.11 23.88 -12.35
N GLY A 140 0.11 23.25 -11.17
CA GLY A 140 -0.90 23.46 -10.12
C GLY A 140 -2.16 22.59 -10.26
N GLU A 141 -2.17 21.66 -11.20
CA GLU A 141 -3.31 20.75 -11.44
C GLU A 141 -3.22 19.50 -10.55
N LYS A 142 -4.34 18.81 -10.35
CA LYS A 142 -4.35 17.54 -9.59
C LYS A 142 -3.59 16.47 -10.38
N ALA A 143 -2.56 15.89 -9.78
CA ALA A 143 -1.86 14.75 -10.38
C ALA A 143 -2.78 13.52 -10.39
N THR A 144 -2.73 12.76 -11.48
CA THR A 144 -3.51 11.54 -11.68
C THR A 144 -2.63 10.29 -11.59
N LEU A 145 -3.26 9.11 -11.59
CA LEU A 145 -2.54 7.84 -11.69
C LEU A 145 -1.64 7.79 -12.92
N GLU A 146 -2.08 8.32 -14.06
CA GLU A 146 -1.26 8.45 -15.26
C GLU A 146 0.02 9.25 -15.00
N THR A 147 -0.11 10.42 -14.37
CA THR A 147 1.03 11.29 -14.06
C THR A 147 2.04 10.57 -13.16
N LEU A 148 1.56 9.79 -12.20
CA LEU A 148 2.42 8.96 -11.34
C LEU A 148 3.19 7.94 -12.18
N LEU A 149 2.51 7.19 -13.03
CA LEU A 149 3.13 6.14 -13.86
C LEU A 149 4.15 6.72 -14.83
N GLN A 150 3.86 7.86 -15.47
CA GLN A 150 4.82 8.55 -16.35
C GLN A 150 6.15 8.89 -15.62
N GLN A 151 6.09 9.24 -14.34
CA GLN A 151 7.28 9.60 -13.55
C GLN A 151 8.04 8.37 -13.01
N VAL A 152 7.31 7.32 -12.63
CA VAL A 152 7.90 6.23 -11.83
C VAL A 152 8.18 4.98 -12.64
N ALA A 153 7.34 4.67 -13.62
CA ALA A 153 7.34 3.45 -14.43
C ALA A 153 6.71 3.72 -15.82
N PRO A 154 7.32 4.59 -16.65
CA PRO A 154 6.77 4.97 -17.95
C PRO A 154 6.59 3.79 -18.91
N GLU A 155 7.37 2.72 -18.74
CA GLU A 155 7.27 1.46 -19.51
C GLU A 155 5.94 0.71 -19.34
N VAL A 156 5.17 1.06 -18.31
CA VAL A 156 3.83 0.52 -18.06
C VAL A 156 2.80 1.12 -19.03
N LEU A 157 3.05 2.31 -19.55
CA LEU A 157 2.20 3.06 -20.47
C LEU A 157 2.60 2.76 -21.93
N ILE A 158 1.64 2.60 -22.85
CA ILE A 158 1.88 2.54 -24.31
C ILE A 158 0.91 3.47 -25.03
N GLY A 159 1.44 4.47 -25.73
CA GLY A 159 0.62 5.41 -26.50
C GLY A 159 -0.42 6.10 -25.62
N ASP A 160 -1.66 6.20 -26.10
CA ASP A 160 -2.80 6.79 -25.37
C ASP A 160 -3.48 5.79 -24.40
N GLY A 161 -2.85 4.65 -24.07
CA GLY A 161 -3.45 3.59 -23.25
C GLY A 161 -2.48 2.82 -22.34
N ALA A 162 -3.05 2.01 -21.45
CA ALA A 162 -2.26 1.17 -20.54
C ALA A 162 -1.94 -0.18 -21.19
N LYS A 163 -0.65 -0.54 -21.28
CA LYS A 163 -0.22 -1.91 -21.66
C LYS A 163 -0.50 -2.93 -20.56
N HIS A 164 -0.64 -2.43 -19.34
CA HIS A 164 -0.81 -3.22 -18.13
C HIS A 164 -1.98 -2.66 -17.32
N MET A 165 -2.67 -3.54 -16.62
CA MET A 165 -3.70 -3.14 -15.67
C MET A 165 -3.05 -2.71 -14.36
N VAL A 166 -3.51 -1.58 -13.83
CA VAL A 166 -3.12 -1.11 -12.50
C VAL A 166 -4.24 -1.49 -11.54
N VAL A 167 -3.93 -2.37 -10.59
CA VAL A 167 -4.91 -2.91 -9.64
C VAL A 167 -4.55 -2.50 -8.22
N THR A 168 -5.57 -2.16 -7.43
CA THR A 168 -5.46 -2.05 -5.97
C THR A 168 -6.78 -2.49 -5.36
N HIS A 169 -6.74 -3.14 -4.19
CA HIS A 169 -7.93 -3.70 -3.55
C HIS A 169 -8.77 -4.60 -4.47
N GLY A 170 -8.13 -5.32 -5.40
CA GLY A 170 -8.81 -6.19 -6.38
C GLY A 170 -9.60 -5.47 -7.48
N ILE A 171 -9.46 -4.15 -7.63
CA ILE A 171 -10.13 -3.38 -8.69
C ILE A 171 -9.11 -2.69 -9.60
N GLN A 172 -9.43 -2.62 -10.90
CA GLN A 172 -8.67 -1.80 -11.85
C GLN A 172 -8.98 -0.32 -11.61
N VAL A 173 -7.95 0.51 -11.50
CA VAL A 173 -8.12 1.96 -11.30
C VAL A 173 -7.93 2.73 -12.62
N PRO A 174 -8.87 3.60 -12.99
CA PRO A 174 -8.74 4.48 -14.15
C PRO A 174 -7.52 5.41 -14.05
N LEU A 175 -6.84 5.65 -15.17
CA LEU A 175 -5.62 6.46 -15.23
C LEU A 175 -5.85 7.94 -14.88
N ASP A 176 -7.05 8.46 -15.11
CA ASP A 176 -7.47 9.83 -14.78
C ASP A 176 -7.83 10.02 -13.30
N THR A 177 -7.80 8.95 -12.49
CA THR A 177 -8.14 9.02 -11.06
C THR A 177 -7.14 9.93 -10.31
N PRO A 178 -7.60 10.96 -9.56
CA PRO A 178 -6.71 11.84 -8.81
C PRO A 178 -5.96 11.14 -7.68
N LEU A 179 -4.63 11.31 -7.63
CA LEU A 179 -3.77 10.64 -6.65
C LEU A 179 -4.10 11.00 -5.20
N GLN A 180 -4.44 12.27 -4.94
CA GLN A 180 -4.84 12.70 -3.60
C GLN A 180 -6.06 11.93 -3.11
N TRP A 181 -7.06 11.75 -4.00
CA TRP A 181 -8.27 11.00 -3.68
C TRP A 181 -7.95 9.52 -3.46
N MET A 182 -7.12 8.91 -4.32
CA MET A 182 -6.68 7.53 -4.14
C MET A 182 -5.97 7.32 -2.80
N SER A 183 -5.08 8.24 -2.41
CA SER A 183 -4.37 8.15 -1.14
C SER A 183 -5.31 8.29 0.07
N GLU A 184 -6.34 9.11 -0.01
CA GLU A 184 -7.34 9.28 1.06
C GLU A 184 -8.28 8.07 1.21
N HIS A 185 -8.65 7.40 0.11
CA HIS A 185 -9.77 6.44 0.08
C HIS A 185 -9.38 5.00 -0.27
N LEU A 186 -8.25 4.79 -0.96
CA LEU A 186 -7.75 3.48 -1.42
C LEU A 186 -6.40 3.11 -0.79
N SER A 187 -5.92 3.86 0.20
CA SER A 187 -4.77 3.43 1.00
C SER A 187 -5.17 2.31 1.95
N TYR A 188 -4.24 1.37 2.17
CA TYR A 188 -4.38 0.34 3.17
C TYR A 188 -4.29 0.95 4.59
N PRO A 189 -4.61 0.18 5.65
CA PRO A 189 -4.52 0.67 7.03
C PRO A 189 -3.14 1.22 7.44
N ASP A 190 -2.08 0.82 6.74
CA ASP A 190 -0.72 1.33 6.93
C ASP A 190 -0.47 2.70 6.26
N ASN A 191 -1.51 3.28 5.65
CA ASN A 191 -1.53 4.57 4.95
C ASN A 191 -0.73 4.61 3.64
N PHE A 192 -0.38 3.44 3.08
CA PHE A 192 0.21 3.33 1.75
C PHE A 192 -0.84 2.94 0.70
N LEU A 193 -0.73 3.56 -0.47
CA LEU A 193 -1.41 3.13 -1.68
C LEU A 193 -0.58 2.03 -2.34
N HIS A 194 -1.02 0.79 -2.23
CA HIS A 194 -0.37 -0.35 -2.86
C HIS A 194 -0.95 -0.58 -4.25
N LEU A 195 -0.12 -0.49 -5.28
CA LEU A 195 -0.52 -0.58 -6.69
C LEU A 195 0.18 -1.78 -7.34
N CYS A 196 -0.59 -2.70 -7.91
CA CYS A 196 -0.09 -3.89 -8.58
C CYS A 196 -0.17 -3.69 -10.09
N ILE A 197 0.95 -3.90 -10.80
CA ILE A 197 1.00 -3.88 -12.26
C ILE A 197 0.85 -5.30 -12.78
N LEU A 198 -0.23 -5.55 -13.51
CA LEU A 198 -0.55 -6.85 -14.10
C LEU A 198 -0.50 -6.76 -15.63
N PRO A 199 0.00 -7.78 -16.34
CA PRO A 199 -0.06 -7.82 -17.79
C PRO A 199 -1.53 -7.77 -18.26
N CYS A 200 -1.84 -6.95 -19.26
CA CYS A 200 -3.13 -7.07 -19.95
C CYS A 200 -3.18 -8.43 -20.67
N SER A 201 -4.27 -9.17 -20.45
CA SER A 201 -4.57 -10.44 -21.15
C SER A 201 -5.09 -10.20 -22.57
#